data_AF-A0A496XQI4-F1
#
_entry.id   AF-A0A496XQI4-F1
#
_cell.length_a   1.000
_cell.length_b   1.000
_cell.length_c   1.000
_cell.angle_alpha   90.00
_cell.angle_beta   90.00
_cell.angle_gamma   90.00
#
_symmetry.space_group_name_H-M   'P 1'
#
loop_
_entity.id
_entity.type
_entity.pdbx_description
1 polymer ?
#
loop_
_entity_poly.entity_id
_entity_poly.type
_entity_poly.pdbx_seq_one_letter_code
_entity_poly.pdbx_strand_id
1 'polypeptide(L)'
;MNRTLFTLMASFFLFYCFASKETTPLLTHKISNLMPGRGNGPLRSYVLGDKRKLGRSLKWAHKVLTIQHLFTPSGLHLSSIFLLILPLLKKLSPRIRWFISLTLFILPLFLPGFWAIKRICLLRILKLFFTRLSWFSVFLIAFTLDFFWGTFDQSPLSFCFSFLFLGLIFSLEGKDGGSLPLVLFTGQILISFFWQSLLNPFGIFIGQLISLIFSFLFPFFFIAFWVPYKFLLFPLDLFTYMVIVGAKISKDFPSFYITFDILILFFIMSASIRLKIKVYLIILFICFYPPNLFNLPPKYFHKKRRYDFYLVEERAGINSIKRTRRGYKIKYNSGYTCSYSLFNTFWQKSCF
;
A
#
# COMPACT_ATOMS: atom_id res chain seq x y z
N MET A 1 -17.72 11.56 15.62
CA MET A 1 -17.52 12.06 14.24
C MET A 1 -18.36 11.24 13.28
N ASN A 2 -19.13 11.87 12.39
CA ASN A 2 -19.90 11.14 11.38
C ASN A 2 -18.92 10.36 10.48
N ARG A 3 -19.14 9.06 10.30
CA ARG A 3 -18.23 8.18 9.55
C ARG A 3 -18.05 8.64 8.10
N THR A 4 -19.12 9.21 7.53
CA THR A 4 -19.11 9.83 6.20
C THR A 4 -18.13 11.00 6.13
N LEU A 5 -18.02 11.79 7.20
CA LEU A 5 -17.08 12.90 7.30
C LEU A 5 -15.63 12.39 7.34
N PHE A 6 -15.36 11.28 8.05
CA PHE A 6 -14.03 10.67 8.02
C PHE A 6 -13.66 10.20 6.62
N THR A 7 -14.58 9.54 5.91
CA THR A 7 -14.34 9.06 4.55
C THR A 7 -14.10 10.23 3.58
N LEU A 8 -14.85 11.32 3.70
CA LEU A 8 -14.62 12.55 2.95
C LEU A 8 -13.26 13.18 3.27
N MET A 9 -12.91 13.29 4.55
CA MET A 9 -11.61 13.84 4.96
C MET A 9 -10.45 12.98 4.48
N ALA A 10 -10.55 11.65 4.62
CA ALA A 10 -9.55 10.72 4.10
C ALA A 10 -9.42 10.83 2.57
N SER A 11 -10.54 11.02 1.86
CA SER A 11 -10.54 11.21 0.41
C SER A 11 -9.88 12.53 0.00
N PHE A 12 -10.14 13.61 0.74
CA PHE A 12 -9.50 14.91 0.52
C PHE A 12 -8.00 14.86 0.82
N PHE A 13 -7.60 14.18 1.91
CA PHE A 13 -6.19 13.94 2.22
C PHE A 13 -5.50 13.14 1.12
N LEU A 14 -6.11 12.05 0.63
CA LEU A 14 -5.54 11.29 -0.49
C LEU A 14 -5.39 12.13 -1.76
N PHE A 15 -6.36 13.00 -2.04
CA PHE A 15 -6.29 13.95 -3.16
C PHE A 15 -5.11 14.92 -2.98
N TYR A 16 -4.94 15.50 -1.80
CA TYR A 16 -3.81 16.37 -1.49
C TYR A 16 -2.46 15.64 -1.64
N CYS A 17 -2.35 14.41 -1.14
CA CYS A 17 -1.13 13.58 -1.29
C CYS A 17 -0.85 13.20 -2.75
N PHE A 18 -1.90 13.10 -3.58
CA PHE A 18 -1.77 12.87 -5.01
C PHE A 18 -1.31 14.13 -5.74
N ALA A 19 -1.86 15.29 -5.37
CA ALA A 19 -1.43 16.59 -5.89
C ALA A 19 0.03 16.90 -5.47
N SER A 20 0.45 16.47 -4.28
CA SER A 20 1.81 16.66 -3.77
C SER A 20 2.83 15.65 -4.34
N LYS A 21 2.44 14.84 -5.32
CA LYS A 21 3.26 13.76 -5.87
C LYS A 21 4.24 14.28 -6.93
N GLU A 22 5.02 15.28 -6.57
CA GLU A 22 6.34 15.52 -7.14
C GLU A 22 7.38 15.14 -6.08
N THR A 23 8.17 14.10 -6.38
CA THR A 23 9.41 13.73 -5.70
C THR A 23 9.32 13.19 -4.27
N THR A 24 9.22 11.86 -4.12
CA THR A 24 9.98 11.18 -3.05
C THR A 24 10.87 10.10 -3.64
N PRO A 25 12.09 10.45 -4.09
CA PRO A 25 13.18 9.49 -4.23
C PRO A 25 13.98 9.37 -2.92
N LEU A 26 14.77 8.30 -2.82
CA LEU A 26 15.99 8.13 -1.99
C LEU A 26 15.99 7.43 -0.62
N LEU A 27 14.94 7.41 0.22
CA LEU A 27 15.14 6.82 1.57
C LEU A 27 15.20 5.27 1.60
N THR A 28 14.55 4.57 0.66
CA THR A 28 14.55 3.10 0.60
C THR A 28 15.94 2.50 0.33
N HIS A 29 16.85 3.25 -0.29
CA HIS A 29 18.21 2.78 -0.55
C HIS A 29 19.00 2.54 0.74
N LYS A 30 18.80 3.37 1.77
CA LYS A 30 19.64 3.36 2.99
C LYS A 30 19.39 2.15 3.88
N ILE A 31 18.13 1.71 4.03
CA ILE A 31 17.77 0.59 4.93
C ILE A 31 18.35 -0.73 4.43
N SER A 32 18.28 -0.94 3.11
CA SER A 32 18.75 -2.18 2.53
C SER A 32 20.27 -2.37 2.68
N ASN A 33 21.02 -1.29 2.86
CA ASN A 33 22.45 -1.32 3.10
C ASN A 33 22.80 -1.62 4.57
N LEU A 34 21.85 -1.53 5.51
CA LEU A 34 22.08 -1.86 6.92
C LEU A 34 22.29 -3.35 7.17
N MET A 35 21.76 -4.22 6.29
CA MET A 35 21.86 -5.68 6.44
C MET A 35 22.13 -6.36 5.08
N PRO A 36 23.34 -6.21 4.51
CA PRO A 36 23.72 -6.90 3.28
C PRO A 36 23.76 -8.42 3.51
N GLY A 37 23.36 -9.20 2.50
CA GLY A 37 23.54 -10.65 2.48
C GLY A 37 22.52 -11.52 3.24
N ARG A 38 21.64 -10.97 4.11
CA ARG A 38 20.67 -11.80 4.85
C ARG A 38 19.36 -12.05 4.09
N GLY A 39 18.93 -13.32 4.11
CA GLY A 39 17.68 -13.82 3.54
C GLY A 39 17.64 -13.92 2.01
N ASN A 40 16.80 -14.83 1.49
CA ASN A 40 16.49 -14.87 0.07
C ASN A 40 15.62 -13.66 -0.34
N GLY A 41 15.42 -13.46 -1.65
CA GLY A 41 14.68 -12.29 -2.18
C GLY A 41 13.29 -12.09 -1.55
N PRO A 42 12.42 -13.13 -1.49
CA PRO A 42 11.11 -13.04 -0.84
C PRO A 42 11.18 -12.71 0.65
N LEU A 43 12.02 -13.41 1.43
CA LEU A 43 12.13 -13.21 2.88
C LEU A 43 12.51 -11.76 3.20
N ARG A 44 13.50 -11.25 2.49
CA ARG A 44 13.96 -9.86 2.64
C ARG A 44 12.89 -8.85 2.24
N SER A 45 12.07 -9.19 1.23
CA SER A 45 10.96 -8.33 0.81
C SER A 45 9.87 -8.24 1.87
N TYR A 46 9.54 -9.33 2.56
CA TYR A 46 8.52 -9.32 3.61
C TYR A 46 9.00 -8.69 4.92
N VAL A 47 10.27 -8.89 5.31
CA VAL A 47 10.79 -8.37 6.58
C VAL A 47 11.26 -6.92 6.47
N LEU A 48 12.00 -6.57 5.41
CA LEU A 48 12.61 -5.24 5.25
C LEU A 48 11.92 -4.37 4.20
N GLY A 49 11.01 -4.93 3.40
CA GLY A 49 10.42 -4.22 2.26
C GLY A 49 11.32 -4.04 1.05
N ASP A 50 12.46 -4.74 0.99
CA ASP A 50 13.38 -4.68 -0.15
C ASP A 50 12.92 -5.57 -1.31
N LYS A 51 12.22 -4.97 -2.27
CA LYS A 51 11.66 -5.65 -3.45
C LYS A 51 12.67 -5.91 -4.57
N ARG A 52 13.96 -5.52 -4.44
CA ARG A 52 14.91 -5.56 -5.57
C ARG A 52 15.15 -6.97 -6.09
N LYS A 53 15.35 -7.92 -5.17
CA LYS A 53 15.62 -9.34 -5.47
C LYS A 53 14.36 -10.19 -5.67
N LEU A 54 13.18 -9.57 -5.68
CA LEU A 54 11.92 -10.29 -5.84
C LEU A 54 11.65 -10.60 -7.31
N GLY A 55 11.36 -11.87 -7.62
CA GLY A 55 11.09 -12.33 -8.99
C GLY A 55 9.88 -11.62 -9.62
N ARG A 56 9.90 -11.46 -10.96
CA ARG A 56 8.82 -10.77 -11.70
C ARG A 56 7.46 -11.43 -11.51
N SER A 57 7.41 -12.77 -11.52
CA SER A 57 6.19 -13.55 -11.29
C SER A 57 5.56 -13.22 -9.92
N LEU A 58 6.36 -13.21 -8.86
CA LEU A 58 5.88 -12.92 -7.51
C LEU A 58 5.47 -11.45 -7.33
N LYS A 59 6.19 -10.51 -7.96
CA LYS A 59 5.78 -9.08 -8.02
C LYS A 59 4.42 -8.91 -8.70
N TRP A 60 4.22 -9.60 -9.82
CA TRP A 60 2.96 -9.59 -10.56
C TRP A 60 1.85 -10.19 -9.69
N ALA A 61 2.07 -11.35 -9.07
CA ALA A 61 1.10 -12.01 -8.22
C ALA A 61 0.62 -11.11 -7.06
N HIS A 62 1.55 -10.43 -6.38
CA HIS A 62 1.19 -9.48 -5.32
C HIS A 62 0.39 -8.27 -5.82
N LYS A 63 0.64 -7.84 -7.07
CA LYS A 63 -0.10 -6.74 -7.69
C LYS A 63 -1.53 -7.16 -8.00
N VAL A 64 -1.71 -8.32 -8.64
CA VAL A 64 -3.03 -8.84 -9.03
C VAL A 64 -3.91 -9.08 -7.81
N LEU A 65 -3.33 -9.63 -6.75
CA LEU A 65 -4.03 -9.88 -5.50
C LEU A 65 -4.15 -8.65 -4.59
N THR A 66 -3.67 -7.47 -5.01
CA THR A 66 -3.66 -6.22 -4.22
C THR A 66 -2.95 -6.31 -2.84
N ILE A 67 -2.08 -7.30 -2.65
CA ILE A 67 -1.33 -7.56 -1.41
C ILE A 67 0.08 -6.95 -1.40
N GLN A 68 0.35 -5.92 -2.20
CA GLN A 68 1.67 -5.26 -2.24
C GLN A 68 2.07 -4.61 -0.91
N HIS A 69 1.09 -4.35 -0.04
CA HIS A 69 1.26 -3.82 1.31
C HIS A 69 1.93 -4.83 2.26
N LEU A 70 1.98 -6.13 1.92
CA LEU A 70 2.74 -7.13 2.69
C LEU A 70 4.26 -6.93 2.58
N PHE A 71 4.73 -6.14 1.63
CA PHE A 71 6.14 -5.74 1.54
C PHE A 71 6.41 -4.41 2.25
N THR A 72 5.42 -3.78 2.87
CA THR A 72 5.64 -2.57 3.65
C THR A 72 5.50 -2.98 5.11
N PRO A 73 6.60 -3.08 5.86
CA PRO A 73 6.54 -3.41 7.28
C PRO A 73 5.58 -2.44 7.96
N SER A 74 4.52 -2.99 8.56
CA SER A 74 3.32 -2.26 8.97
C SER A 74 2.78 -2.76 10.30
N GLY A 75 1.64 -2.22 10.75
CA GLY A 75 0.97 -2.68 11.96
C GLY A 75 0.62 -4.16 11.94
N LEU A 76 0.36 -4.74 10.77
CA LEU A 76 0.14 -6.18 10.62
C LEU A 76 1.37 -6.97 11.07
N HIS A 77 2.55 -6.60 10.57
CA HIS A 77 3.82 -7.25 10.89
C HIS A 77 4.12 -7.17 12.40
N LEU A 78 3.92 -5.97 12.97
CA LEU A 78 4.09 -5.74 14.40
C LEU A 78 3.11 -6.59 15.21
N SER A 79 1.83 -6.57 14.86
CA SER A 79 0.79 -7.34 15.57
C SER A 79 1.04 -8.85 15.52
N SER A 80 1.54 -9.37 14.41
CA SER A 80 1.95 -10.77 14.26
C SER A 80 3.06 -11.15 15.23
N ILE A 81 4.11 -10.33 15.35
CA ILE A 81 5.19 -10.57 16.32
C ILE A 81 4.65 -10.51 17.76
N PHE A 82 3.80 -9.52 18.06
CA PHE A 82 3.20 -9.39 19.38
C PHE A 82 2.29 -10.57 19.73
N LEU A 83 1.63 -11.20 18.76
CA LEU A 83 0.81 -12.40 19.01
C LEU A 83 1.65 -13.54 19.61
N LEU A 84 2.89 -13.70 19.16
CA LEU A 84 3.84 -14.69 19.71
C LEU A 84 4.31 -14.32 21.12
N ILE A 85 4.52 -13.04 21.38
CA ILE A 85 5.04 -12.53 22.66
C ILE A 85 3.93 -12.40 23.73
N LEU A 86 2.67 -12.23 23.32
CA LEU A 86 1.56 -11.93 24.23
C LEU A 86 1.34 -12.97 25.34
N PRO A 87 1.40 -14.30 25.10
CA PRO A 87 1.26 -15.30 26.16
C PRO A 87 2.33 -15.16 27.25
N LEU A 88 3.57 -14.80 26.86
CA LEU A 88 4.66 -14.57 27.80
C LEU A 88 4.40 -13.30 28.63
N LEU A 89 3.96 -12.21 27.98
CA LEU A 89 3.61 -10.96 28.66
C LEU A 89 2.46 -11.11 29.66
N LYS A 90 1.52 -12.03 29.41
CA LYS A 90 0.40 -12.31 30.32
C LYS A 90 0.83 -12.97 31.63
N LYS A 91 1.99 -13.64 31.67
CA LYS A 91 2.53 -14.28 32.89
C LYS A 91 3.26 -13.31 33.82
N LEU A 92 3.54 -12.09 33.36
CA LEU A 92 4.31 -11.09 34.11
C LEU A 92 3.41 -10.22 34.98
N SER A 93 3.97 -9.63 36.04
CA SER A 93 3.24 -8.68 36.88
C SER A 93 2.81 -7.45 36.06
N PRO A 94 1.68 -6.79 36.40
CA PRO A 94 1.15 -5.67 35.61
C PRO A 94 2.15 -4.53 35.37
N ARG A 95 2.99 -4.22 36.38
CA ARG A 95 4.04 -3.19 36.29
C ARG A 95 5.13 -3.59 35.29
N ILE A 96 5.62 -4.83 35.38
CA ILE A 96 6.64 -5.36 34.46
C ILE A 96 6.07 -5.45 33.03
N ARG A 97 4.84 -5.93 32.88
CA ARG A 97 4.15 -6.01 31.59
C ARG A 97 4.03 -4.64 30.93
N TRP A 98 3.66 -3.61 31.69
CA TRP A 98 3.56 -2.24 31.19
C TRP A 98 4.93 -1.72 30.73
N PHE A 99 5.97 -1.90 31.57
CA PHE A 99 7.33 -1.47 31.25
C PHE A 99 7.88 -2.16 29.99
N ILE A 100 7.77 -3.48 29.90
CA ILE A 100 8.24 -4.23 28.72
C ILE A 100 7.46 -3.81 27.47
N SER A 101 6.14 -3.66 27.57
CA SER A 101 5.32 -3.21 26.43
C SER A 101 5.74 -1.84 25.94
N LEU A 102 5.99 -0.90 26.86
CA LEU A 102 6.46 0.44 26.52
C LEU A 102 7.81 0.39 25.82
N THR A 103 8.78 -0.35 26.37
CA THR A 103 10.11 -0.53 25.76
C THR A 103 10.02 -1.13 24.36
N LEU A 104 9.17 -2.15 24.16
CA LEU A 104 8.96 -2.77 22.85
C LEU A 104 8.37 -1.80 21.82
N PHE A 105 7.55 -0.84 22.22
CA PHE A 105 7.01 0.17 21.31
C PHE A 105 7.94 1.35 21.08
N ILE A 106 8.80 1.69 22.05
CA ILE A 106 9.78 2.77 21.91
C ILE A 106 10.91 2.37 20.96
N LEU A 107 11.40 1.13 21.03
CA LEU A 107 12.57 0.68 20.25
C LEU A 107 12.43 0.92 18.73
N PRO A 108 11.29 0.61 18.07
CA PRO A 108 11.12 0.85 16.63
C PRO A 108 11.13 2.33 16.22
N LEU A 109 10.90 3.28 17.14
CA LEU A 109 10.93 4.72 16.84
C LEU A 109 12.32 5.18 16.41
N PHE A 110 13.37 4.52 16.89
CA PHE A 110 14.77 4.80 16.53
C PHE A 110 15.20 4.19 15.19
N LEU A 111 14.42 3.29 14.60
CA LEU A 111 14.79 2.64 13.33
C LEU A 111 14.57 3.59 12.13
N PRO A 112 15.53 3.73 11.20
CA PRO A 112 15.35 4.59 10.04
C PRO A 112 14.31 4.02 9.05
N GLY A 113 13.39 4.87 8.58
CA GLY A 113 12.49 4.62 7.43
C GLY A 113 11.28 3.70 7.66
N PHE A 114 11.14 3.03 8.81
CA PHE A 114 9.96 2.20 9.13
C PHE A 114 8.74 3.02 9.58
N TRP A 115 8.36 4.06 8.81
CA TRP A 115 7.36 5.07 9.19
C TRP A 115 5.99 4.48 9.59
N ALA A 116 5.51 3.47 8.86
CA ALA A 116 4.23 2.83 9.19
C ALA A 116 4.28 2.11 10.55
N ILE A 117 5.39 1.45 10.90
CA ILE A 117 5.57 0.83 12.22
C ILE A 117 5.66 1.91 13.30
N LYS A 118 6.41 3.00 13.05
CA LYS A 118 6.53 4.10 14.01
C LYS A 118 5.19 4.70 14.39
N ARG A 119 4.31 4.94 13.41
CA ARG A 119 2.95 5.42 13.66
C ARG A 119 2.14 4.48 14.55
N ILE A 120 2.23 3.18 14.31
CA ILE A 120 1.52 2.18 15.14
C ILE A 120 2.10 2.15 16.56
N CYS A 121 3.43 2.21 16.70
CA CYS A 121 4.11 2.30 17.98
C CYS A 121 3.67 3.56 18.75
N LEU A 122 3.69 4.72 18.12
CA LEU A 122 3.21 5.99 18.70
C LEU A 122 1.76 5.87 19.18
N LEU A 123 0.89 5.31 18.35
CA LEU A 123 -0.51 5.11 18.68
C LEU A 123 -0.69 4.17 19.89
N ARG A 124 0.10 3.10 19.97
CA ARG A 124 0.11 2.18 21.13
C ARG A 124 0.65 2.85 22.40
N ILE A 125 1.74 3.62 22.28
CA ILE A 125 2.32 4.40 23.40
C ILE A 125 1.29 5.37 23.94
N LEU A 126 0.67 6.19 23.08
CA LEU A 126 -0.37 7.12 23.48
C LEU A 126 -1.54 6.40 24.15
N LYS A 127 -1.96 5.23 23.65
CA LYS A 127 -3.04 4.47 24.30
C LYS A 127 -2.64 3.90 25.67
N LEU A 128 -1.36 3.61 25.90
CA LEU A 128 -0.87 3.20 27.23
C LEU A 128 -0.95 4.32 28.26
N PHE A 129 -0.73 5.58 27.84
CA PHE A 129 -0.81 6.75 28.73
C PHE A 129 -2.24 7.29 28.85
N PHE A 130 -2.99 7.35 27.76
CA PHE A 130 -4.35 7.89 27.69
C PHE A 130 -5.40 6.78 27.59
N THR A 131 -5.46 5.93 28.61
CA THR A 131 -6.30 4.72 28.61
C THR A 131 -7.80 5.00 28.40
N ARG A 132 -8.28 6.15 28.90
CA ARG A 132 -9.68 6.61 28.82
C ARG A 132 -10.11 7.11 27.43
N LEU A 133 -9.18 7.52 26.57
CA LEU A 133 -9.51 8.00 25.23
C LEU A 133 -9.90 6.84 24.31
N SER A 134 -10.86 7.05 23.41
CA SER A 134 -11.18 6.07 22.37
C SER A 134 -9.98 5.85 21.44
N TRP A 135 -9.85 4.66 20.85
CA TRP A 135 -8.79 4.38 19.87
C TRP A 135 -8.85 5.35 18.69
N PHE A 136 -10.05 5.75 18.26
CA PHE A 136 -10.20 6.76 17.22
C PHE A 136 -9.62 8.13 17.62
N SER A 137 -9.83 8.57 18.86
CA SER A 137 -9.27 9.83 19.36
C SER A 137 -7.75 9.75 19.47
N VAL A 138 -7.23 8.63 19.98
CA VAL A 138 -5.78 8.38 20.05
C VAL A 138 -5.16 8.34 18.66
N PHE A 139 -5.84 7.75 17.68
CA PHE A 139 -5.43 7.77 16.28
C PHE A 139 -5.29 9.20 15.74
N LEU A 140 -6.27 10.08 15.97
CA LEU A 140 -6.21 11.46 15.52
C LEU A 140 -5.02 12.20 16.17
N ILE A 141 -4.85 12.07 17.48
CA ILE A 141 -3.72 12.68 18.21
C ILE A 141 -2.38 12.15 17.66
N ALA A 142 -2.26 10.83 17.45
CA ALA A 142 -1.05 10.20 16.94
C ALA A 142 -0.66 10.75 15.55
N PHE A 143 -1.63 10.88 14.64
CA PHE A 143 -1.36 11.37 13.29
C PHE A 143 -1.09 12.88 13.25
N THR A 144 -1.72 13.66 14.12
CA THR A 144 -1.38 15.08 14.28
C THR A 144 0.07 15.24 14.75
N LEU A 145 0.50 14.46 15.76
CA LEU A 145 1.88 14.48 16.23
C LEU A 145 2.87 13.98 15.14
N ASP A 146 2.56 12.89 14.45
CA ASP A 146 3.40 12.36 13.34
C ASP A 146 3.53 13.35 12.18
N PHE A 147 2.48 14.14 11.92
CA PHE A 147 2.52 15.23 10.93
C PHE A 147 3.49 16.33 11.35
N PHE A 148 3.40 16.84 12.59
CA PHE A 148 4.32 17.86 13.09
C PHE A 148 5.77 17.37 13.25
N TRP A 149 5.99 16.07 13.42
CA TRP A 149 7.32 15.47 13.37
C TRP A 149 7.92 15.39 11.95
N GLY A 150 7.20 15.82 10.91
CA GLY A 150 7.69 15.86 9.53
C GLY A 150 7.71 14.50 8.83
N THR A 151 7.01 13.49 9.37
CA THR A 151 6.92 12.17 8.69
C THR A 151 6.18 12.26 7.36
N PHE A 152 5.24 13.22 7.24
CA PHE A 152 4.52 13.47 5.99
C PHE A 152 5.48 13.87 4.86
N ASP A 153 6.41 14.77 5.12
CA ASP A 153 7.39 15.22 4.12
C ASP A 153 8.35 14.10 3.70
N GLN A 154 8.72 13.24 4.66
CA GLN A 154 9.65 12.14 4.40
C GLN A 154 9.01 10.96 3.66
N SER A 155 7.72 10.69 3.89
CA SER A 155 7.01 9.57 3.28
C SER A 155 5.49 9.81 3.18
N PRO A 156 5.06 10.71 2.26
CA PRO A 156 3.67 11.15 2.18
C PRO A 156 2.75 9.99 1.83
N LEU A 157 3.11 9.17 0.83
CA LEU A 157 2.31 7.99 0.46
C LEU A 157 2.10 7.01 1.61
N SER A 158 3.15 6.74 2.40
CA SER A 158 3.03 5.86 3.55
C SER A 158 2.11 6.47 4.61
N PHE A 159 2.22 7.78 4.84
CA PHE A 159 1.36 8.53 5.76
C PHE A 159 -0.11 8.43 5.34
N CYS A 160 -0.44 8.74 4.09
CA CYS A 160 -1.82 8.79 3.62
C CYS A 160 -2.46 7.40 3.59
N PHE A 161 -1.74 6.35 3.18
CA PHE A 161 -2.25 4.98 3.28
C PHE A 161 -2.43 4.54 4.73
N SER A 162 -1.51 4.90 5.63
CA SER A 162 -1.65 4.57 7.06
C SER A 162 -2.86 5.29 7.64
N PHE A 163 -3.05 6.58 7.33
CA PHE A 163 -4.19 7.38 7.78
C PHE A 163 -5.52 6.80 7.28
N LEU A 164 -5.59 6.48 5.98
CA LEU A 164 -6.76 5.86 5.37
C LEU A 164 -7.11 4.54 6.05
N PHE A 165 -6.20 3.56 6.05
CA PHE A 165 -6.52 2.22 6.55
C PHE A 165 -6.70 2.18 8.06
N LEU A 166 -5.86 2.87 8.84
CA LEU A 166 -6.01 2.88 10.30
C LEU A 166 -7.24 3.66 10.72
N GLY A 167 -7.51 4.81 10.11
CA GLY A 167 -8.72 5.55 10.45
C GLY A 167 -9.99 4.82 10.03
N LEU A 168 -9.97 4.08 8.91
CA LEU A 168 -11.04 3.14 8.56
C LEU A 168 -11.23 2.05 9.63
N ILE A 169 -10.15 1.40 10.07
CA ILE A 169 -10.19 0.38 11.14
C ILE A 169 -10.70 0.96 12.46
N PHE A 170 -10.15 2.08 12.93
CA PHE A 170 -10.55 2.68 14.20
C PHE A 170 -11.92 3.36 14.13
N SER A 171 -12.41 3.71 12.94
CA SER A 171 -13.80 4.17 12.77
C SER A 171 -14.82 3.06 13.07
N LEU A 172 -14.40 1.79 13.05
CA LEU A 172 -15.22 0.64 13.44
C LEU A 172 -15.23 0.38 14.95
N GLU A 173 -14.51 1.16 15.76
CA GLU A 173 -14.52 1.03 17.21
C GLU A 173 -15.98 1.00 17.74
N GLY A 174 -16.27 0.01 18.59
CA GLY A 174 -17.61 -0.23 19.15
C GLY A 174 -18.60 -0.94 18.22
N LYS A 175 -18.18 -1.40 17.03
CA LYS A 175 -19.01 -2.24 16.13
C LYS A 175 -18.44 -3.64 15.95
N ASP A 176 -19.29 -4.54 15.47
CA ASP A 176 -18.92 -5.92 15.20
C ASP A 176 -17.81 -6.03 14.15
N GLY A 177 -16.81 -6.88 14.45
CA GLY A 177 -15.62 -7.09 13.63
C GLY A 177 -15.90 -7.68 12.24
N GLY A 178 -17.10 -8.23 12.01
CA GLY A 178 -17.52 -8.77 10.71
C GLY A 178 -17.51 -7.73 9.58
N SER A 179 -17.56 -6.44 9.92
CA SER A 179 -17.50 -5.33 8.94
C SER A 179 -16.08 -4.99 8.46
N LEU A 180 -15.03 -5.53 9.09
CA LEU A 180 -13.64 -5.19 8.77
C LEU A 180 -13.25 -5.46 7.31
N PRO A 181 -13.57 -6.63 6.70
CA PRO A 181 -13.21 -6.88 5.30
C PRO A 181 -13.84 -5.88 4.33
N LEU A 182 -15.10 -5.50 4.55
CA LEU A 182 -15.81 -4.51 3.74
C LEU A 182 -15.21 -3.11 3.85
N VAL A 183 -14.77 -2.75 5.06
CA VAL A 183 -14.10 -1.47 5.31
C VAL A 183 -12.71 -1.43 4.67
N LEU A 184 -11.94 -2.52 4.73
CA LEU A 184 -10.67 -2.60 4.01
C LEU A 184 -10.87 -2.59 2.48
N PHE A 185 -11.92 -3.23 1.99
CA PHE A 185 -12.33 -3.18 0.58
C PHE A 185 -12.66 -1.75 0.14
N THR A 186 -13.34 -0.97 0.99
CA THR A 186 -13.57 0.47 0.75
C THR A 186 -12.26 1.23 0.55
N GLY A 187 -11.26 0.97 1.40
CA GLY A 187 -9.93 1.54 1.23
C GLY A 187 -9.30 1.20 -0.12
N GLN A 188 -9.43 -0.05 -0.58
CA GLN A 188 -8.91 -0.47 -1.89
C GLN A 188 -9.65 0.17 -3.07
N ILE A 189 -10.97 0.36 -2.97
CA ILE A 189 -11.75 1.10 -3.98
C ILE A 189 -11.27 2.54 -4.08
N LEU A 190 -11.11 3.22 -2.95
CA LEU A 190 -10.63 4.61 -2.92
C LEU A 190 -9.23 4.72 -3.53
N ILE A 191 -8.31 3.84 -3.15
CA ILE A 191 -6.99 3.80 -3.74
C ILE A 191 -7.08 3.57 -5.24
N SER A 192 -7.91 2.61 -5.69
CA SER A 192 -8.03 2.28 -7.10
C SER A 192 -8.63 3.40 -7.94
N PHE A 193 -9.58 4.16 -7.37
CA PHE A 193 -10.12 5.37 -7.96
C PHE A 193 -9.02 6.44 -8.16
N PHE A 194 -8.29 6.79 -7.10
CA PHE A 194 -7.25 7.83 -7.18
C PHE A 194 -6.03 7.41 -8.01
N TRP A 195 -5.66 6.12 -7.99
CA TRP A 195 -4.53 5.61 -8.78
C TRP A 195 -4.89 5.21 -10.20
N GLN A 196 -6.18 5.28 -10.57
CA GLN A 196 -6.68 4.79 -11.86
C GLN A 196 -6.18 3.35 -12.11
N SER A 197 -6.24 2.50 -11.08
CA SER A 197 -5.81 1.11 -11.18
C SER A 197 -6.99 0.18 -11.40
N LEU A 198 -6.76 -0.87 -12.18
CA LEU A 198 -7.69 -1.97 -12.33
C LEU A 198 -7.93 -2.63 -10.97
N LEU A 199 -9.19 -2.69 -10.57
CA LEU A 199 -9.66 -3.42 -9.40
C LEU A 199 -10.17 -4.79 -9.86
N ASN A 200 -9.66 -5.85 -9.24
CA ASN A 200 -10.16 -7.21 -9.38
C ASN A 200 -10.80 -7.59 -8.03
N PRO A 201 -12.14 -7.55 -7.89
CA PRO A 201 -12.80 -7.84 -6.61
C PRO A 201 -12.45 -9.23 -6.06
N PHE A 202 -12.36 -10.22 -6.94
CA PHE A 202 -12.02 -11.58 -6.56
C PHE A 202 -10.55 -11.69 -6.10
N GLY A 203 -9.66 -10.98 -6.78
CA GLY A 203 -8.26 -10.82 -6.37
C GLY A 203 -8.12 -10.17 -4.99
N ILE A 204 -8.97 -9.19 -4.65
CA ILE A 204 -8.97 -8.57 -3.32
C ILE A 204 -9.43 -9.56 -2.25
N PHE A 205 -10.48 -10.34 -2.51
CA PHE A 205 -10.97 -11.35 -1.56
C PHE A 205 -9.90 -12.41 -1.28
N ILE A 206 -9.31 -13.00 -2.33
CA ILE A 206 -8.19 -13.94 -2.18
C ILE A 206 -7.00 -13.26 -1.47
N GLY A 207 -6.69 -12.02 -1.83
CA GLY A 207 -5.63 -11.24 -1.21
C GLY A 207 -5.82 -11.05 0.30
N GLN A 208 -7.06 -10.83 0.75
CA GLN A 208 -7.38 -10.70 2.17
C GLN A 208 -7.17 -12.02 2.92
N LEU A 209 -7.57 -13.15 2.34
CA LEU A 209 -7.31 -14.49 2.92
C LEU A 209 -5.81 -14.77 3.02
N ILE A 210 -5.05 -14.45 1.97
CA ILE A 210 -3.58 -14.57 1.96
C ILE A 210 -2.95 -13.66 3.01
N SER A 211 -3.48 -12.45 3.22
CA SER A 211 -2.97 -11.52 4.23
C SER A 211 -3.21 -12.03 5.65
N LEU A 212 -4.31 -12.76 5.88
CA LEU A 212 -4.56 -13.44 7.16
C LEU A 212 -3.56 -14.57 7.40
N ILE A 213 -3.31 -15.41 6.39
CA ILE A 213 -2.30 -16.47 6.44
C ILE A 213 -0.91 -15.87 6.69
N PHE A 214 -0.57 -14.78 5.97
CA PHE A 214 0.68 -14.05 6.17
C PHE A 214 0.81 -13.57 7.61
N SER A 215 -0.26 -13.01 8.20
CA SER A 215 -0.25 -12.53 9.59
C SER A 215 0.11 -13.64 10.57
N PHE A 216 -0.34 -14.87 10.31
CA PHE A 216 0.01 -16.04 11.11
C PHE A 216 1.43 -16.54 10.86
N LEU A 217 1.89 -16.55 9.60
CA LEU A 217 3.22 -17.07 9.23
C LEU A 217 4.37 -16.07 9.46
N PHE A 218 4.08 -14.77 9.53
CA PHE A 218 5.08 -13.72 9.60
C PHE A 218 6.07 -13.85 10.78
N PRO A 219 5.68 -14.27 12.00
CA PRO A 219 6.64 -14.49 13.08
C PRO A 219 7.73 -15.51 12.71
N PHE A 220 7.37 -16.56 11.98
CA PHE A 220 8.34 -17.54 11.47
C PHE A 220 9.26 -16.92 10.42
N PHE A 221 8.72 -16.08 9.52
CA PHE A 221 9.55 -15.35 8.55
C PHE A 221 10.52 -14.40 9.24
N PHE A 222 10.06 -13.71 10.29
CA PHE A 222 10.91 -12.82 11.06
C PHE A 222 12.04 -13.59 11.74
N ILE A 223 11.78 -14.74 12.37
CA ILE A 223 12.82 -15.58 12.96
C ILE A 223 13.76 -16.14 11.88
N ALA A 224 13.23 -16.64 10.76
CA ALA A 224 14.00 -17.18 9.64
C ALA A 224 14.96 -16.16 9.04
N PHE A 225 14.60 -14.86 9.07
CA PHE A 225 15.45 -13.78 8.59
C PHE A 225 16.72 -13.61 9.43
N TRP A 226 16.62 -13.83 10.75
CA TRP A 226 17.75 -13.78 11.66
C TRP A 226 18.51 -15.11 11.73
N VAL A 227 17.79 -16.22 11.61
CA VAL A 227 18.31 -17.58 11.76
C VAL A 227 17.90 -18.42 10.54
N PRO A 228 18.70 -18.42 9.46
CA PRO A 228 18.30 -18.98 8.16
C PRO A 228 18.43 -20.51 8.10
N TYR A 229 17.76 -21.23 9.00
CA TYR A 229 17.65 -22.69 8.92
C TYR A 229 16.69 -23.11 7.81
N LYS A 230 17.05 -24.16 7.04
CA LYS A 230 16.23 -24.66 5.91
C LYS A 230 14.78 -24.96 6.32
N PHE A 231 14.56 -25.53 7.51
CA PHE A 231 13.22 -25.84 8.01
C PHE A 231 12.34 -24.59 8.16
N LEU A 232 12.92 -23.45 8.55
CA LEU A 232 12.21 -22.18 8.69
C LEU A 232 11.88 -21.52 7.34
N LEU A 233 12.46 -22.00 6.23
CA LEU A 233 12.19 -21.50 4.88
C LEU A 233 11.02 -22.23 4.21
N PHE A 234 10.67 -23.46 4.62
CA PHE A 234 9.54 -24.19 4.04
C PHE A 234 8.21 -23.41 4.09
N PRO A 235 7.83 -22.77 5.22
CA PRO A 235 6.62 -21.94 5.27
C PRO A 235 6.64 -20.76 4.30
N LEU A 236 7.83 -20.20 4.04
CA LEU A 236 7.99 -19.10 3.09
C LEU A 236 7.76 -19.58 1.66
N ASP A 237 8.33 -20.71 1.27
CA ASP A 237 8.17 -21.26 -0.07
C ASP A 237 6.70 -21.64 -0.32
N LEU A 238 6.06 -22.31 0.64
CA LEU A 238 4.62 -22.61 0.61
C LEU A 238 3.78 -21.33 0.46
N PHE A 239 4.06 -20.31 1.25
CA PHE A 239 3.36 -19.02 1.16
C PHE A 239 3.52 -18.37 -0.22
N THR A 240 4.74 -18.33 -0.76
CA THR A 240 4.97 -17.76 -2.10
C THR A 240 4.27 -18.55 -3.20
N TYR A 241 4.20 -19.88 -3.07
CA TYR A 241 3.43 -20.73 -3.98
C TYR A 241 1.94 -20.41 -3.91
N MET A 242 1.35 -20.31 -2.71
CA MET A 242 -0.05 -19.93 -2.51
C MET A 242 -0.37 -18.57 -3.13
N VAL A 243 0.53 -17.59 -2.99
CA VAL A 243 0.38 -16.26 -3.63
C VAL A 243 0.33 -16.38 -5.15
N ILE A 244 1.21 -17.17 -5.76
CA ILE A 244 1.24 -17.33 -7.23
C ILE A 244 -0.01 -18.08 -7.72
N VAL A 245 -0.43 -19.15 -7.02
CA VAL A 245 -1.64 -19.90 -7.35
C VAL A 245 -2.88 -19.01 -7.23
N GLY A 246 -3.03 -18.29 -6.10
CA GLY A 246 -4.13 -17.36 -5.90
C GLY A 246 -4.19 -16.29 -6.99
N ALA A 247 -3.04 -15.76 -7.41
CA ALA A 247 -2.98 -14.79 -8.50
C ALA A 247 -3.41 -15.38 -9.84
N LYS A 248 -2.99 -16.61 -10.16
CA LYS A 248 -3.42 -17.31 -11.38
C LYS A 248 -4.93 -17.51 -11.39
N ILE A 249 -5.52 -18.01 -10.29
CA ILE A 249 -6.97 -18.19 -10.16
C ILE A 249 -7.69 -16.85 -10.34
N SER A 250 -7.18 -15.78 -9.73
CA SER A 250 -7.80 -14.46 -9.84
C SER A 250 -7.69 -13.81 -11.22
N LYS A 251 -6.73 -14.23 -12.04
CA LYS A 251 -6.46 -13.62 -13.35
C LYS A 251 -7.64 -13.78 -14.32
N ASP A 252 -8.38 -14.87 -14.20
CA ASP A 252 -9.50 -15.19 -15.10
C ASP A 252 -10.77 -14.40 -14.75
N PHE A 253 -10.77 -13.66 -13.63
CA PHE A 253 -11.87 -12.80 -13.22
C PHE A 253 -11.76 -11.40 -13.83
N PRO A 254 -12.90 -10.79 -14.21
CA PRO A 254 -12.92 -9.47 -14.83
C PRO A 254 -12.35 -8.43 -13.85
N SER A 255 -11.50 -7.57 -14.40
CA SER A 255 -10.96 -6.41 -13.70
C SER A 255 -11.51 -5.13 -14.35
N PHE A 256 -11.86 -4.14 -13.56
CA PHE A 256 -12.45 -2.89 -14.04
C PHE A 256 -11.83 -1.67 -13.37
N TYR A 257 -11.96 -0.50 -14.00
CA TYR A 257 -11.57 0.76 -13.38
C TYR A 257 -12.66 1.24 -12.45
N ILE A 258 -12.28 1.82 -11.31
CA ILE A 258 -13.23 2.53 -10.46
C ILE A 258 -13.42 3.91 -11.05
N THR A 259 -14.56 4.13 -11.70
CA THR A 259 -14.98 5.44 -12.20
C THR A 259 -15.62 6.24 -11.07
N PHE A 260 -15.80 7.55 -11.29
CA PHE A 260 -16.46 8.42 -10.32
C PHE A 260 -17.89 7.94 -10.03
N ASP A 261 -18.58 7.49 -11.07
CA ASP A 261 -19.94 6.98 -10.97
C ASP A 261 -19.99 5.70 -10.11
N ILE A 262 -19.08 4.75 -10.36
CA ILE A 262 -18.95 3.53 -9.54
C ILE A 262 -18.64 3.88 -8.09
N LEU A 263 -17.81 4.90 -7.85
CA LEU A 263 -17.49 5.37 -6.50
C LEU A 263 -18.72 5.96 -5.80
N ILE A 264 -19.52 6.78 -6.48
CA ILE A 264 -20.79 7.32 -5.95
C ILE A 264 -21.75 6.16 -5.62
N LEU A 265 -21.94 5.23 -6.55
CA LEU A 265 -22.80 4.07 -6.34
C LEU A 265 -22.36 3.26 -5.12
N PHE A 266 -21.05 3.05 -4.98
CA PHE A 266 -20.47 2.38 -3.82
C PHE A 266 -20.76 3.13 -2.50
N PHE A 267 -20.66 4.46 -2.49
CA PHE A 267 -20.99 5.26 -1.31
C PHE A 267 -22.48 5.23 -0.97
N ILE A 268 -23.37 5.29 -1.97
CA ILE A 268 -24.82 5.17 -1.77
C ILE A 268 -25.17 3.81 -1.17
N MET A 269 -24.55 2.73 -1.68
CA MET A 269 -24.73 1.38 -1.16
C MET A 269 -24.21 1.26 0.28
N SER A 270 -23.09 1.91 0.60
CA SER A 270 -22.46 1.87 1.92
C SER A 270 -23.11 2.81 2.95
N ALA A 271 -23.86 3.83 2.50
CA ALA A 271 -24.49 4.80 3.39
C ALA A 271 -25.59 4.18 4.25
N SER A 272 -25.82 4.71 5.45
CA SER A 272 -26.92 4.28 6.34
C SER A 272 -28.26 4.93 5.93
N ILE A 273 -28.62 4.79 4.66
CA ILE A 273 -29.85 5.33 4.07
C ILE A 273 -30.92 4.22 4.03
N ARG A 274 -32.20 4.58 4.18
CA ARG A 274 -33.33 3.63 4.04
C ARG A 274 -33.27 2.92 2.68
N LEU A 275 -33.49 1.60 2.66
CA LEU A 275 -33.36 0.76 1.45
C LEU A 275 -34.19 1.29 0.27
N LYS A 276 -35.42 1.77 0.50
CA LYS A 276 -36.27 2.38 -0.54
C LYS A 276 -35.56 3.53 -1.26
N ILE A 277 -34.94 4.45 -0.49
CA ILE A 277 -34.21 5.60 -1.04
C ILE A 277 -32.96 5.12 -1.80
N LYS A 278 -32.24 4.11 -1.31
CA LYS A 278 -31.10 3.51 -2.04
C LYS A 278 -31.54 2.97 -3.40
N VAL A 279 -32.63 2.22 -3.45
CA VAL A 279 -33.16 1.67 -4.70
C VAL A 279 -33.51 2.79 -5.69
N TYR A 280 -34.19 3.84 -5.24
CA TYR A 280 -34.47 5.00 -6.10
C TYR A 280 -33.20 5.67 -6.62
N LEU A 281 -32.19 5.85 -5.77
CA LEU A 281 -30.90 6.42 -6.18
C LEU A 281 -30.16 5.53 -7.19
N ILE A 282 -30.25 4.20 -7.05
CA ILE A 282 -29.67 3.24 -8.01
C ILE A 282 -30.40 3.28 -9.35
N ILE A 283 -31.74 3.30 -9.34
CA ILE A 283 -32.54 3.41 -10.56
C ILE A 283 -32.21 4.72 -11.28
N LEU A 284 -32.20 5.84 -10.54
CA LEU A 284 -31.80 7.15 -11.04
C LEU A 284 -30.41 7.06 -11.68
N PHE A 285 -29.45 6.48 -10.97
CA PHE A 285 -28.10 6.30 -11.46
C PHE A 285 -28.05 5.49 -12.76
N ILE A 286 -28.75 4.35 -12.85
CA ILE A 286 -28.81 3.51 -14.06
C ILE A 286 -29.44 4.28 -15.23
N CYS A 287 -30.52 5.03 -15.00
CA CYS A 287 -31.20 5.82 -16.04
C CYS A 287 -30.31 6.95 -16.57
N PHE A 288 -29.49 7.57 -15.73
CA PHE A 288 -28.56 8.63 -16.12
C PHE A 288 -27.18 8.11 -16.53
N TYR A 289 -26.91 6.80 -16.44
CA TYR A 289 -25.60 6.23 -16.75
C TYR A 289 -25.39 6.11 -18.26
N PRO A 290 -24.52 6.90 -18.90
CA PRO A 290 -24.21 6.71 -20.30
C PRO A 290 -23.41 5.41 -20.47
N PRO A 291 -23.91 4.40 -21.22
CA PRO A 291 -23.30 3.06 -21.27
C PRO A 291 -21.88 3.04 -21.86
N ASN A 292 -21.44 4.10 -22.56
CA ASN A 292 -20.21 4.09 -23.36
C ASN A 292 -19.11 5.08 -22.92
N LEU A 293 -19.34 5.95 -21.92
CA LEU A 293 -18.41 7.06 -21.68
C LEU A 293 -17.25 6.75 -20.72
N PHE A 294 -17.39 5.80 -19.77
CA PHE A 294 -16.45 5.75 -18.63
C PHE A 294 -15.77 4.42 -18.29
N ASN A 295 -16.15 3.30 -18.90
CA ASN A 295 -15.36 2.05 -18.78
C ASN A 295 -14.37 1.85 -19.94
N LEU A 296 -14.21 2.87 -20.79
CA LEU A 296 -13.12 2.92 -21.76
C LEU A 296 -11.80 3.02 -20.97
N PRO A 297 -10.83 2.13 -21.23
CA PRO A 297 -9.59 2.13 -20.48
C PRO A 297 -8.90 3.50 -20.58
N PRO A 298 -8.23 3.99 -19.51
CA PRO A 298 -7.57 5.29 -19.46
C PRO A 298 -6.58 5.55 -20.60
N LYS A 299 -6.15 4.49 -21.32
CA LYS A 299 -5.36 4.61 -22.56
C LYS A 299 -6.03 5.48 -23.64
N TYR A 300 -7.36 5.62 -23.61
CA TYR A 300 -8.12 6.45 -24.56
C TYR A 300 -8.31 7.90 -24.09
N PHE A 301 -8.22 8.18 -22.79
CA PHE A 301 -8.43 9.54 -22.24
C PHE A 301 -7.14 10.21 -21.78
N HIS A 302 -6.17 9.42 -21.32
CA HIS A 302 -4.84 9.88 -20.98
C HIS A 302 -3.85 9.34 -22.00
N LYS A 303 -3.48 10.19 -22.96
CA LYS A 303 -2.14 10.13 -23.56
C LYS A 303 -1.19 10.16 -22.35
N LYS A 304 -0.60 9.01 -21.97
CA LYS A 304 0.40 8.95 -20.88
C LYS A 304 1.27 10.19 -21.04
N ARG A 305 1.32 11.09 -20.04
CA ARG A 305 2.37 12.10 -19.95
C ARG A 305 3.68 11.36 -19.72
N ARG A 306 4.16 10.75 -20.79
CA ARG A 306 5.46 10.11 -20.90
C ARG A 306 6.54 11.18 -20.68
N TYR A 307 6.23 12.45 -20.94
CA TYR A 307 7.13 13.60 -20.90
C TYR A 307 7.67 13.97 -19.51
N ASP A 308 6.93 13.76 -18.41
CA ASP A 308 7.33 14.31 -17.11
C ASP A 308 8.56 13.60 -16.51
N PHE A 309 8.73 12.29 -16.76
CA PHE A 309 9.97 11.58 -16.40
C PHE A 309 11.15 11.92 -17.30
N TYR A 310 10.91 12.35 -18.55
CA TYR A 310 11.98 12.64 -19.50
C TYR A 310 12.58 14.03 -19.32
N LEU A 311 11.82 14.98 -18.75
CA LEU A 311 12.29 16.33 -18.48
C LEU A 311 13.34 16.38 -17.34
N VAL A 312 13.27 15.46 -16.37
CA VAL A 312 14.23 15.39 -15.26
C VAL A 312 15.57 14.82 -15.71
N GLU A 313 15.56 13.85 -16.63
CA GLU A 313 16.74 13.16 -17.16
C GLU A 313 17.51 14.00 -18.20
N GLU A 314 16.82 14.82 -19.00
CA GLU A 314 17.48 15.73 -19.96
C GLU A 314 18.41 16.75 -19.28
N ARG A 315 18.18 17.04 -17.99
CA ARG A 315 19.06 17.91 -17.18
C ARG A 315 20.36 17.23 -16.74
N ALA A 316 20.46 15.91 -16.76
CA ALA A 316 21.64 15.16 -16.33
C ALA A 316 22.80 15.21 -17.36
N GLY A 317 22.56 15.78 -18.54
CA GLY A 317 23.53 15.87 -19.62
C GLY A 317 23.62 14.59 -20.46
N ILE A 318 23.98 14.78 -21.73
CA ILE A 318 24.09 13.70 -22.72
C ILE A 318 25.51 13.13 -22.65
N ASN A 319 25.63 11.82 -22.43
CA ASN A 319 26.91 11.11 -22.43
C ASN A 319 27.34 10.74 -23.86
N SER A 320 26.42 10.16 -24.65
CA SER A 320 26.73 9.79 -26.03
C SER A 320 25.50 9.78 -26.93
N ILE A 321 25.73 10.07 -28.22
CA ILE A 321 24.72 10.01 -29.27
C ILE A 321 25.22 9.04 -30.34
N LYS A 322 24.44 7.99 -30.60
CA LYS A 322 24.72 7.02 -31.67
C LYS A 322 23.64 7.07 -32.73
N ARG A 323 24.01 7.39 -33.97
CA ARG A 323 23.09 7.32 -35.11
C ARG A 323 22.73 5.86 -35.39
N THR A 324 21.48 5.61 -35.71
CA THR A 324 20.93 4.31 -36.11
C THR A 324 20.27 4.46 -37.48
N ARG A 325 19.96 3.35 -38.17
CA ARG A 325 19.30 3.40 -39.48
C ARG A 325 17.96 4.14 -39.47
N ARG A 326 17.27 4.20 -38.33
CA ARG A 326 15.95 4.83 -38.18
C ARG A 326 15.98 6.12 -37.36
N GLY A 327 17.14 6.64 -36.92
CA GLY A 327 17.20 7.84 -36.07
C GLY A 327 18.43 7.87 -35.16
N TYR A 328 18.27 8.22 -33.88
CA TYR A 328 19.37 8.38 -32.94
C TYR A 328 19.10 7.69 -31.61
N LYS A 329 20.13 7.12 -31.00
CA LYS A 329 20.10 6.58 -29.65
C LYS A 329 20.98 7.46 -28.76
N ILE A 330 20.35 8.13 -27.80
CA ILE A 330 20.99 9.03 -26.85
C ILE A 330 21.15 8.29 -25.53
N LYS A 331 22.37 8.25 -24.99
CA LYS A 331 22.66 7.75 -23.64
C LYS A 331 22.97 8.95 -22.76
N TYR A 332 22.28 9.06 -21.63
CA TYR A 332 22.50 10.14 -20.65
C TYR A 332 23.55 9.73 -19.61
N ASN A 333 24.09 10.70 -18.88
CA ASN A 333 25.07 10.44 -17.80
C ASN A 333 24.50 9.59 -16.66
N SER A 334 23.18 9.62 -16.46
CA SER A 334 22.44 8.75 -15.54
C SER A 334 22.49 7.25 -15.91
N GLY A 335 22.93 6.91 -17.13
CA GLY A 335 22.90 5.55 -17.68
C GLY A 335 21.62 5.23 -18.46
N TYR A 336 20.62 6.12 -18.44
CA TYR A 336 19.38 5.99 -19.22
C TYR A 336 19.65 6.06 -20.71
N THR A 337 18.88 5.30 -21.51
CA THR A 337 19.05 5.32 -22.96
C THR A 337 17.75 5.59 -23.70
N CYS A 338 17.67 6.69 -24.43
CA CYS A 338 16.53 7.06 -25.27
C CYS A 338 16.83 6.79 -26.76
N SER A 339 15.96 6.01 -27.40
CA SER A 339 15.93 5.84 -28.85
C SER A 339 14.90 6.79 -29.45
N TYR A 340 15.34 7.65 -30.37
CA TYR A 340 14.53 8.49 -31.23
C TYR A 340 14.51 7.85 -32.62
N SER A 341 13.36 7.37 -33.06
CA SER A 341 13.20 6.74 -34.37
C SER A 341 12.17 7.48 -35.20
N LEU A 342 12.46 7.75 -36.46
CA LEU A 342 11.52 8.25 -37.45
C LEU A 342 10.64 7.08 -37.93
N PHE A 343 9.33 7.19 -37.73
CA PHE A 343 8.35 6.20 -38.18
C PHE A 343 7.18 6.93 -38.85
N ASN A 344 6.88 6.62 -40.11
CA ASN A 344 5.83 7.27 -40.91
C ASN A 344 5.81 8.79 -40.73
N THR A 345 6.93 9.46 -41.05
CA THR A 345 7.16 10.91 -40.94
C THR A 345 7.14 11.55 -39.54
N PHE A 346 6.85 10.80 -38.47
CA PHE A 346 6.90 11.31 -37.10
C PHE A 346 8.10 10.76 -36.30
N TRP A 347 8.70 11.61 -35.47
CA TRP A 347 9.72 11.17 -34.51
C TRP A 347 9.07 10.51 -33.29
N GLN A 348 9.42 9.26 -33.04
CA GLN A 348 8.99 8.50 -31.88
C GLN A 348 10.15 8.36 -30.88
N LYS A 349 9.93 8.74 -29.62
CA LYS A 349 10.88 8.58 -28.50
C LYS A 349 10.51 7.36 -27.65
N SER A 350 11.48 6.48 -27.42
CA SER A 350 11.38 5.34 -26.51
C SER A 350 12.62 5.28 -25.63
N CYS A 351 12.46 5.44 -24.32
CA CYS A 351 13.57 5.40 -23.37
C CYS A 351 13.50 4.16 -22.47
N PHE A 352 14.67 3.60 -22.15
CA PHE A 352 14.88 2.40 -21.36
C PHE A 352 15.90 2.62 -20.26
#